data_AF-A0A2Z4L6J8-F1
#
_entry.id   AF-A0A2Z4L6J8-F1
#
_cell.length_a   1.000
_cell.length_b   1.000
_cell.length_c   1.000
_cell.angle_alpha   90.00
_cell.angle_beta   90.00
_cell.angle_gamma   90.00
#
_symmetry.space_group_name_H-M   'P 1'
#
loop_
_entity.id
_entity.type
_entity.pdbx_description
1 polymer ?
#
loop_
_entity_poly.entity_id
_entity_poly.type
_entity_poly.pdbx_seq_one_letter_code
_entity_poly.pdbx_strand_id
1 'polypeptide(L)'
;MVLFILFALTIISSVSATSNDTTMVNAESTIDNTINQENDNQQSLQDSSIKDSKDLKTATAKHSSKIKVADTTVTYSNKALLKATIVDKTSNKYITTGKVLFKINGVSIGYTDIKNGKASILYNTKNLTAKNYNISVVYGGTKSINGYRSNATLKVNKMQTVVTLSNVNAKTNTSCVISALVKDKNGVKVNEGTVVFKINGVSISQVKVVNGVASLKYTPLNVVKNYTITAKYSGTKRYTYSSRDSKLLVSLKVNVLNWNSKGNIKANKILYNNLTKSSLTNELINAASKGTPYVCLGNGKGNTVFIVSGIHGSELSSQSACVKLINDLSTVNIHGTVYIIPFVAPSYTGNNTRTLNGINLNSVANKKGTISNNVYNFAKSKKAVALGDFHCTMPGGEPGRDAVFGSYKPTAGSATLSKYIAGKTGSSSIIYNRAGTEYPGSLEDYCNLNSITSVTCEVKTAHGTIAKGSVEKSYKMMKSFLAYYKLI
;
A
#
# COMPACT_ATOMS: atom_id res chain seq x y z
N MET A 1 -24.70 -3.97 10.01
CA MET A 1 -25.06 -2.92 9.02
C MET A 1 -23.89 -1.94 8.94
N VAL A 2 -23.11 -1.96 7.85
CA VAL A 2 -21.88 -1.15 7.72
C VAL A 2 -22.05 -0.16 6.57
N LEU A 3 -22.12 1.12 6.91
CA LEU A 3 -22.35 2.20 5.96
C LEU A 3 -21.05 2.57 5.25
N PHE A 4 -21.01 2.41 3.92
CA PHE A 4 -19.90 2.86 3.09
C PHE A 4 -19.99 4.38 2.87
N ILE A 5 -18.93 5.12 3.20
CA ILE A 5 -18.78 6.52 2.78
C ILE A 5 -18.06 6.51 1.43
N LEU A 6 -18.81 6.83 0.38
CA LEU A 6 -18.31 6.99 -0.98
C LEU A 6 -17.71 8.40 -1.12
N PHE A 7 -16.41 8.51 -1.38
CA PHE A 7 -15.82 9.80 -1.77
C PHE A 7 -16.11 10.05 -3.25
N ALA A 8 -17.08 10.92 -3.53
CA ALA A 8 -17.32 11.43 -4.87
C ALA A 8 -16.19 12.40 -5.27
N LEU A 9 -15.64 12.20 -6.47
CA LEU A 9 -14.66 13.12 -7.05
C LEU A 9 -15.39 14.07 -7.98
N THR A 10 -15.53 15.34 -7.58
CA THR A 10 -16.15 16.38 -8.40
C THR A 10 -15.27 16.73 -9.59
N ILE A 11 -15.78 16.50 -10.80
CA ILE A 11 -15.18 17.02 -12.04
C ILE A 11 -15.83 18.37 -12.32
N ILE A 12 -15.03 19.44 -12.33
CA ILE A 12 -15.47 20.74 -12.83
C ILE A 12 -15.24 20.75 -14.35
N SER A 13 -16.32 20.71 -15.11
CA SER A 13 -16.32 20.98 -16.55
C SER A 13 -17.05 22.29 -16.80
N SER A 14 -16.31 23.37 -17.07
CA SER A 14 -16.88 24.63 -17.54
C SER A 14 -17.09 24.56 -19.05
N VAL A 15 -18.35 24.46 -19.47
CA VAL A 15 -18.78 24.76 -20.84
C VAL A 15 -19.33 26.19 -20.84
N SER A 16 -18.95 26.99 -21.83
CA SER A 16 -19.72 28.16 -22.25
C SER A 16 -19.91 28.06 -23.77
N ALA A 17 -21.11 28.40 -24.23
CA ALA A 17 -21.54 28.29 -25.61
C ALA A 17 -22.29 29.56 -26.02
N THR A 18 -22.11 29.97 -27.28
CA THR A 18 -23.01 30.79 -28.11
C THR A 18 -22.59 30.48 -29.56
N SER A 19 -23.41 30.03 -30.53
CA SER A 19 -24.82 30.24 -30.92
C SER A 19 -25.06 31.46 -31.81
N ASN A 20 -25.24 31.20 -33.12
CA ASN A 20 -26.37 31.60 -34.01
C ASN A 20 -25.92 31.42 -35.49
N ASP A 21 -26.61 30.63 -36.33
CA ASP A 21 -27.84 30.95 -37.10
C ASP A 21 -27.49 31.81 -38.35
N THR A 22 -27.89 31.55 -39.61
CA THR A 22 -29.23 31.23 -40.14
C THR A 22 -29.24 30.62 -41.57
N THR A 23 -30.33 29.91 -41.91
CA THR A 23 -31.06 29.80 -43.21
C THR A 23 -30.43 29.28 -44.52
N MET A 24 -31.19 28.38 -45.18
CA MET A 24 -31.11 28.02 -46.62
C MET A 24 -32.08 28.87 -47.46
N VAL A 25 -31.85 29.00 -48.78
CA VAL A 25 -32.90 29.06 -49.85
C VAL A 25 -32.32 28.49 -51.17
N ASN A 26 -33.17 27.78 -51.93
CA ASN A 26 -33.24 27.39 -53.36
C ASN A 26 -32.15 27.96 -54.35
N ALA A 27 -31.85 27.40 -55.52
CA ALA A 27 -32.64 26.61 -56.47
C ALA A 27 -31.71 25.90 -57.51
N GLU A 28 -32.13 25.13 -58.53
CA GLU A 28 -33.46 24.68 -58.97
C GLU A 28 -33.39 23.27 -59.64
N SER A 29 -33.96 23.08 -60.84
CA SER A 29 -34.37 21.82 -61.49
C SER A 29 -34.40 21.92 -63.04
N THR A 30 -34.10 20.83 -63.75
CA THR A 30 -34.81 20.33 -64.97
C THR A 30 -34.14 19.00 -65.37
N ILE A 31 -34.78 17.84 -65.21
CA ILE A 31 -35.91 17.23 -65.95
C ILE A 31 -35.44 16.34 -67.12
N ASP A 32 -35.94 15.12 -66.99
CA ASP A 32 -35.80 13.87 -67.75
C ASP A 32 -36.37 13.90 -69.19
N ASN A 33 -35.88 12.98 -70.03
CA ASN A 33 -36.64 12.02 -70.89
C ASN A 33 -35.88 11.63 -72.19
N THR A 34 -35.57 10.35 -72.46
CA THR A 34 -36.39 9.27 -73.13
C THR A 34 -36.53 9.53 -74.66
N ILE A 35 -36.34 8.62 -75.64
CA ILE A 35 -36.96 7.29 -75.92
C ILE A 35 -36.11 6.46 -76.93
N ASN A 36 -36.25 5.13 -76.85
CA ASN A 36 -36.16 3.97 -77.79
C ASN A 36 -35.92 4.23 -79.32
N GLN A 37 -35.66 3.26 -80.23
CA GLN A 37 -36.11 1.86 -80.42
C GLN A 37 -35.10 1.13 -81.35
N GLU A 38 -34.65 -0.11 -81.09
CA GLU A 38 -35.13 -1.41 -81.63
C GLU A 38 -34.61 -1.88 -83.02
N ASN A 39 -34.37 -3.21 -83.08
CA ASN A 39 -34.50 -4.16 -84.20
C ASN A 39 -33.43 -4.29 -85.33
N ASP A 40 -32.62 -5.35 -85.15
CA ASP A 40 -32.69 -6.63 -85.89
C ASP A 40 -32.04 -6.85 -87.28
N ASN A 41 -31.13 -7.84 -87.29
CA ASN A 41 -30.89 -8.92 -88.25
C ASN A 41 -30.16 -8.80 -89.63
N GLN A 42 -29.34 -9.85 -89.84
CA GLN A 42 -28.90 -10.56 -91.08
C GLN A 42 -27.83 -10.02 -92.07
N GLN A 43 -26.81 -10.89 -92.28
CA GLN A 43 -26.15 -11.33 -93.53
C GLN A 43 -25.55 -10.29 -94.53
N SER A 44 -24.46 -10.52 -95.29
CA SER A 44 -23.46 -11.60 -95.39
C SER A 44 -22.30 -11.18 -96.36
N LEU A 45 -21.39 -12.11 -96.71
CA LEU A 45 -20.45 -12.09 -97.86
C LEU A 45 -19.08 -11.36 -97.76
N GLN A 46 -18.09 -12.15 -97.38
CA GLN A 46 -16.85 -12.50 -98.13
C GLN A 46 -16.13 -11.54 -99.12
N ASP A 47 -14.81 -11.47 -98.85
CA ASP A 47 -13.66 -11.63 -99.76
C ASP A 47 -12.97 -10.40 -100.42
N SER A 48 -11.70 -10.21 -100.01
CA SER A 48 -10.59 -9.88 -100.93
C SER A 48 -9.24 -10.16 -100.25
N SER A 49 -8.48 -11.14 -100.76
CA SER A 49 -7.12 -11.44 -100.28
C SER A 49 -6.05 -10.43 -100.74
N ILE A 50 -4.96 -10.26 -99.96
CA ILE A 50 -3.56 -10.07 -100.44
C ILE A 50 -2.59 -10.33 -99.26
N LYS A 51 -1.32 -10.65 -99.58
CA LYS A 51 -0.31 -11.31 -98.72
C LYS A 51 0.69 -10.35 -98.03
N ASP A 52 1.52 -10.97 -97.19
CA ASP A 52 2.82 -10.52 -96.63
C ASP A 52 2.77 -9.53 -95.44
N SER A 53 3.66 -9.60 -94.44
CA SER A 53 4.66 -10.63 -94.06
C SER A 53 5.14 -10.37 -92.62
N LYS A 54 5.40 -11.44 -91.85
CA LYS A 54 6.27 -11.52 -90.65
C LYS A 54 6.32 -10.31 -89.69
N ASP A 55 5.59 -10.39 -88.56
CA ASP A 55 6.22 -10.20 -87.24
C ASP A 55 5.39 -10.77 -86.05
N LEU A 56 5.04 -12.07 -86.09
CA LEU A 56 4.53 -12.74 -84.89
C LEU A 56 5.69 -13.04 -83.92
N LYS A 57 5.96 -12.10 -83.00
CA LYS A 57 6.61 -12.43 -81.73
C LYS A 57 5.73 -13.43 -80.99
N THR A 58 6.11 -14.71 -81.02
CA THR A 58 5.49 -15.77 -80.24
C THR A 58 5.65 -15.46 -78.75
N ALA A 59 4.60 -14.90 -78.16
CA ALA A 59 4.51 -14.67 -76.73
C ALA A 59 4.52 -16.04 -76.02
N THR A 60 5.70 -16.43 -75.52
CA THR A 60 5.86 -17.70 -74.81
C THR A 60 4.97 -17.69 -73.58
N ALA A 61 3.99 -18.61 -73.52
CA ALA A 61 3.01 -18.62 -72.45
C ALA A 61 3.69 -18.80 -71.08
N LYS A 62 3.52 -17.81 -70.20
CA LYS A 62 4.17 -17.83 -68.87
C LYS A 62 3.58 -18.92 -67.99
N HIS A 63 4.45 -19.71 -67.36
CA HIS A 63 4.03 -20.68 -66.35
C HIS A 63 3.44 -19.96 -65.12
N SER A 64 2.46 -20.60 -64.47
CA SER A 64 1.91 -20.08 -63.21
C SER A 64 2.81 -20.48 -62.05
N SER A 65 2.99 -19.61 -61.06
CA SER A 65 3.69 -19.95 -59.80
C SER A 65 2.70 -20.28 -58.68
N LYS A 66 3.17 -21.01 -57.66
CA LYS A 66 2.42 -21.30 -56.43
C LYS A 66 3.30 -21.00 -55.22
N ILE A 67 2.78 -20.17 -54.31
CA ILE A 67 3.47 -19.83 -53.05
C ILE A 67 2.73 -20.48 -51.87
N LYS A 68 3.46 -21.26 -51.06
CA LYS A 68 3.02 -21.69 -49.73
C LYS A 68 3.74 -20.83 -48.69
N VAL A 69 2.98 -20.00 -47.97
CA VAL A 69 3.50 -19.22 -46.82
C VAL A 69 3.21 -20.02 -45.55
N ALA A 70 4.14 -20.01 -44.60
CA ALA A 70 3.96 -20.70 -43.32
C ALA A 70 3.32 -19.76 -42.27
N ASP A 71 2.28 -20.24 -41.58
CA ASP A 71 1.83 -19.63 -40.33
C ASP A 71 2.98 -19.57 -39.33
N THR A 72 3.10 -18.45 -38.62
CA THR A 72 4.20 -18.21 -37.68
C THR A 72 3.63 -17.76 -36.35
N THR A 73 4.05 -18.41 -35.25
CA THR A 73 3.73 -17.97 -33.89
C THR A 73 4.99 -17.46 -33.20
N VAL A 74 4.89 -16.32 -32.52
CA VAL A 74 6.02 -15.67 -31.84
C VAL A 74 5.54 -15.00 -30.55
N THR A 75 6.42 -14.84 -29.56
CA THR A 75 6.13 -14.01 -28.37
C THR A 75 6.51 -12.56 -28.66
N TYR A 76 5.72 -11.60 -28.15
CA TYR A 76 6.03 -10.17 -28.22
C TYR A 76 7.52 -9.84 -27.93
N SER A 77 8.08 -8.90 -28.68
CA SER A 77 9.49 -8.47 -28.64
C SER A 77 10.54 -9.50 -29.10
N ASN A 78 10.16 -10.76 -29.38
CA ASN A 78 11.03 -11.69 -30.08
C ASN A 78 10.97 -11.43 -31.60
N LYS A 79 12.01 -11.83 -32.33
CA LYS A 79 12.02 -11.80 -33.80
C LYS A 79 11.30 -13.04 -34.36
N ALA A 80 10.45 -12.85 -35.37
CA ALA A 80 9.73 -13.90 -36.08
C ALA A 80 10.44 -14.24 -37.39
N LEU A 81 10.74 -15.52 -37.64
CA LEU A 81 11.31 -15.96 -38.92
C LEU A 81 10.17 -16.38 -39.87
N LEU A 82 9.76 -15.46 -40.73
CA LEU A 82 8.71 -15.70 -41.73
C LEU A 82 9.30 -16.52 -42.88
N LYS A 83 8.54 -17.49 -43.40
CA LYS A 83 9.02 -18.43 -44.43
C LYS A 83 7.99 -18.60 -45.56
N ALA A 84 8.49 -18.65 -46.79
CA ALA A 84 7.72 -18.98 -47.97
C ALA A 84 8.45 -20.03 -48.81
N THR A 85 7.68 -20.95 -49.38
CA THR A 85 8.12 -21.88 -50.43
C THR A 85 7.46 -21.48 -51.74
N ILE A 86 8.25 -21.33 -52.79
CA ILE A 86 7.82 -20.92 -54.13
C ILE A 86 8.19 -22.02 -55.12
N VAL A 87 7.17 -22.55 -55.79
CA VAL A 87 7.32 -23.53 -56.88
C VAL A 87 6.68 -22.98 -58.15
N ASP A 88 7.20 -23.43 -59.29
CA ASP A 88 6.48 -23.40 -60.54
C ASP A 88 5.30 -24.39 -60.44
N LYS A 89 4.06 -23.93 -60.69
CA LYS A 89 2.84 -24.74 -60.52
C LYS A 89 2.67 -25.77 -61.64
N THR A 90 3.25 -25.53 -62.82
CA THR A 90 3.13 -26.42 -63.97
C THR A 90 4.06 -27.63 -63.83
N SER A 91 5.27 -27.43 -63.32
CA SER A 91 6.29 -28.48 -63.16
C SER A 91 6.45 -28.99 -61.72
N ASN A 92 5.84 -28.33 -60.73
CA ASN A 92 6.07 -28.50 -59.29
C ASN A 92 7.55 -28.36 -58.84
N LYS A 93 8.44 -27.87 -59.71
CA LYS A 93 9.86 -27.64 -59.38
C LYS A 93 10.04 -26.33 -58.60
N TYR A 94 11.06 -26.30 -57.75
CA TYR A 94 11.44 -25.10 -57.01
C TYR A 94 11.92 -23.99 -57.95
N ILE A 95 11.44 -22.77 -57.73
CA ILE A 95 12.01 -21.59 -58.38
C ILE A 95 13.35 -21.28 -57.70
N THR A 96 14.44 -21.26 -58.46
CA THR A 96 15.81 -21.13 -57.90
C THR A 96 16.32 -19.68 -57.86
N THR A 97 15.65 -18.74 -58.52
CA THR A 97 16.11 -17.34 -58.67
C THR A 97 14.96 -16.32 -58.54
N GLY A 98 15.32 -15.05 -58.31
CA GLY A 98 14.39 -13.93 -58.15
C GLY A 98 14.17 -13.53 -56.69
N LYS A 99 13.29 -12.55 -56.47
CA LYS A 99 13.00 -11.97 -55.14
C LYS A 99 11.51 -12.08 -54.81
N VAL A 100 11.21 -12.24 -53.52
CA VAL A 100 9.85 -12.08 -52.98
C VAL A 100 9.78 -10.90 -52.01
N LEU A 101 8.65 -10.21 -52.01
CA LEU A 101 8.31 -9.16 -51.06
C LEU A 101 7.46 -9.75 -49.94
N PHE A 102 7.92 -9.60 -48.69
CA PHE A 102 7.10 -9.89 -47.52
C PHE A 102 6.36 -8.63 -47.05
N LYS A 103 5.10 -8.81 -46.63
CA LYS A 103 4.22 -7.79 -46.07
C LYS A 103 3.59 -8.27 -44.77
N ILE A 104 3.35 -7.34 -43.84
CA ILE A 104 2.54 -7.55 -42.63
C ILE A 104 1.38 -6.55 -42.68
N ASN A 105 0.13 -7.04 -42.66
CA ASN A 105 -1.09 -6.25 -42.85
C ASN A 105 -0.99 -5.28 -44.05
N GLY A 106 -0.49 -5.76 -45.20
CA GLY A 106 -0.31 -4.96 -46.41
C GLY A 106 0.96 -4.08 -46.46
N VAL A 107 1.55 -3.74 -45.32
CA VAL A 107 2.78 -2.93 -45.22
C VAL A 107 4.00 -3.77 -45.60
N SER A 108 4.80 -3.28 -46.55
CA SER A 108 6.06 -3.91 -46.98
C SER A 108 7.08 -3.94 -45.84
N ILE A 109 7.65 -5.12 -45.53
CA ILE A 109 8.69 -5.28 -44.50
C ILE A 109 10.08 -5.58 -45.08
N GLY A 110 10.16 -5.93 -46.37
CA GLY A 110 11.42 -6.14 -47.08
C GLY A 110 11.34 -7.20 -48.18
N TYR A 111 12.33 -7.17 -49.06
CA TYR A 111 12.58 -8.22 -50.04
C TYR A 111 13.58 -9.24 -49.53
N THR A 112 13.50 -10.46 -50.03
CA THR A 112 14.52 -11.50 -49.85
C THR A 112 14.65 -12.31 -51.14
N ASP A 113 15.87 -12.78 -51.43
CA ASP A 113 16.14 -13.63 -52.57
C ASP A 113 15.55 -15.03 -52.35
N ILE A 114 15.10 -15.64 -53.44
CA ILE A 114 14.71 -17.05 -53.44
C ILE A 114 15.99 -17.89 -53.61
N LYS A 115 16.20 -18.85 -52.71
CA LYS A 115 17.28 -19.85 -52.81
C LYS A 115 16.65 -21.25 -52.71
N ASN A 116 16.80 -22.04 -53.77
CA ASN A 116 16.23 -23.41 -53.88
C ASN A 116 14.74 -23.46 -53.49
N GLY A 117 13.92 -22.56 -54.07
CA GLY A 117 12.47 -22.48 -53.83
C GLY A 117 12.08 -21.96 -52.45
N LYS A 118 13.03 -21.54 -51.61
CA LYS A 118 12.77 -21.05 -50.26
C LYS A 118 13.17 -19.59 -50.13
N ALA A 119 12.37 -18.84 -49.39
CA ALA A 119 12.62 -17.46 -49.05
C ALA A 119 12.22 -17.22 -47.59
N SER A 120 13.01 -16.41 -46.87
CA SER A 120 12.71 -16.07 -45.48
C SER A 120 13.19 -14.66 -45.11
N ILE A 121 12.51 -14.07 -44.12
CA ILE A 121 12.86 -12.77 -43.56
C ILE A 121 12.64 -12.78 -42.05
N LEU A 122 13.51 -12.09 -41.32
CA LEU A 122 13.46 -12.00 -39.87
C LEU A 122 12.80 -10.67 -39.45
N TYR A 123 11.59 -10.75 -38.91
CA TYR A 123 10.75 -9.59 -38.59
C TYR A 123 10.73 -9.29 -37.08
N ASN A 124 10.87 -8.03 -36.70
CA ASN A 124 10.89 -7.60 -35.29
C ASN A 124 9.49 -7.22 -34.79
N THR A 125 9.00 -7.90 -33.75
CA THR A 125 7.64 -7.67 -33.20
C THR A 125 7.55 -6.63 -32.08
N LYS A 126 8.63 -5.89 -31.78
CA LYS A 126 8.68 -4.87 -30.68
C LYS A 126 7.58 -3.80 -30.76
N ASN A 127 7.05 -3.51 -31.95
CA ASN A 127 5.99 -2.52 -32.16
C ASN A 127 4.58 -3.14 -32.30
N LEU A 128 4.44 -4.46 -32.14
CA LEU A 128 3.17 -5.17 -32.26
C LEU A 128 2.54 -5.46 -30.89
N THR A 129 1.21 -5.47 -30.83
CA THR A 129 0.45 -6.05 -29.72
C THR A 129 0.17 -7.53 -29.94
N ALA A 130 -0.17 -8.27 -28.89
CA ALA A 130 -0.54 -9.67 -29.01
C ALA A 130 -1.91 -9.83 -29.70
N LYS A 131 -1.89 -10.30 -30.95
CA LYS A 131 -3.03 -10.68 -31.79
C LYS A 131 -2.53 -11.41 -33.05
N ASN A 132 -3.45 -11.77 -33.94
CA ASN A 132 -3.13 -12.25 -35.28
C ASN A 132 -2.89 -11.07 -36.25
N TYR A 133 -1.97 -11.26 -37.19
CA TYR A 133 -1.64 -10.34 -38.28
C TYR A 133 -1.58 -11.14 -39.60
N ASN A 134 -1.99 -10.53 -40.71
CA ASN A 134 -1.85 -11.13 -42.03
C ASN A 134 -0.39 -10.99 -42.51
N ILE A 135 0.23 -12.12 -42.82
CA ILE A 135 1.43 -12.18 -43.65
C ILE A 135 0.95 -12.24 -45.11
N SER A 136 1.45 -11.37 -45.97
CA SER A 136 1.32 -11.54 -47.42
C SER A 136 2.71 -11.70 -48.04
N VAL A 137 2.89 -12.67 -48.93
CA VAL A 137 4.12 -12.83 -49.72
C VAL A 137 3.77 -12.65 -51.19
N VAL A 138 4.50 -11.76 -51.86
CA VAL A 138 4.30 -11.42 -53.27
C VAL A 138 5.55 -11.77 -54.05
N TYR A 139 5.41 -12.65 -55.04
CA TYR A 139 6.41 -12.89 -56.07
C TYR A 139 6.03 -12.06 -57.30
N GLY A 140 6.97 -11.25 -57.80
CA GLY A 140 6.74 -10.38 -58.97
C GLY A 140 6.68 -11.12 -60.30
N GLY A 141 7.11 -12.39 -60.35
CA GLY A 141 7.27 -13.14 -61.59
C GLY A 141 8.58 -12.84 -62.32
N THR A 142 8.71 -13.38 -63.52
CA THR A 142 9.84 -13.19 -64.45
C THR A 142 9.31 -13.00 -65.88
N LYS A 143 10.20 -13.05 -66.88
CA LYS A 143 9.79 -13.17 -68.29
C LYS A 143 9.06 -14.48 -68.60
N SER A 144 9.32 -15.56 -67.86
CA SER A 144 8.77 -16.91 -68.09
C SER A 144 7.75 -17.39 -67.06
N ILE A 145 7.66 -16.74 -65.88
CA ILE A 145 6.78 -17.16 -64.78
C ILE A 145 5.91 -15.99 -64.33
N ASN A 146 4.62 -16.23 -64.15
CA ASN A 146 3.66 -15.25 -63.62
C ASN A 146 3.88 -15.00 -62.13
N GLY A 147 3.70 -13.74 -61.71
CA GLY A 147 3.67 -13.36 -60.31
C GLY A 147 2.51 -14.01 -59.55
N TYR A 148 2.65 -14.12 -58.24
CA TYR A 148 1.64 -14.73 -57.37
C TYR A 148 1.66 -14.09 -55.98
N ARG A 149 0.50 -14.13 -55.31
CA ARG A 149 0.35 -13.70 -53.92
C ARG A 149 -0.22 -14.83 -53.09
N SER A 150 0.35 -15.06 -51.92
CA SER A 150 -0.19 -16.00 -50.94
C SER A 150 -0.11 -15.39 -49.54
N ASN A 151 -1.01 -15.82 -48.67
CA ASN A 151 -1.18 -15.25 -47.34
C ASN A 151 -1.04 -16.32 -46.25
N ALA A 152 -0.66 -15.90 -45.05
CA ALA A 152 -0.63 -16.71 -43.83
C ALA A 152 -0.87 -15.82 -42.61
N THR A 153 -0.83 -16.40 -41.41
CA THR A 153 -1.03 -15.70 -40.13
C THR A 153 0.27 -15.60 -39.33
N LEU A 154 0.60 -14.39 -38.89
CA LEU A 154 1.55 -14.16 -37.81
C LEU A 154 0.76 -13.99 -36.49
N LYS A 155 0.82 -14.99 -35.60
CA LYS A 155 0.25 -14.92 -34.25
C LYS A 155 1.28 -14.40 -33.27
N VAL A 156 1.03 -13.22 -32.70
CA VAL A 156 1.86 -12.65 -31.63
C VAL A 156 1.21 -12.98 -30.28
N ASN A 157 1.91 -13.75 -29.44
CA ASN A 157 1.52 -14.05 -28.07
C ASN A 157 2.05 -12.98 -27.10
N LYS A 158 1.36 -12.79 -25.96
CA LYS A 158 1.83 -11.90 -24.90
C LYS A 158 3.12 -12.42 -24.26
N MET A 159 4.02 -11.51 -23.90
CA MET A 159 5.22 -11.84 -23.13
C MET A 159 4.83 -12.06 -21.66
N GLN A 160 5.36 -13.13 -21.05
CA GLN A 160 5.15 -13.41 -19.63
C GLN A 160 5.88 -12.40 -18.75
N THR A 161 5.31 -12.07 -17.59
CA THR A 161 5.90 -11.19 -16.59
C THR A 161 6.13 -11.88 -15.26
N VAL A 162 7.07 -11.33 -14.49
CA VAL A 162 7.41 -11.72 -13.12
C VAL A 162 7.37 -10.47 -12.25
N VAL A 163 6.53 -10.51 -11.22
CA VAL A 163 6.53 -9.52 -10.12
C VAL A 163 7.42 -10.07 -8.99
N THR A 164 8.33 -9.25 -8.47
CA THR A 164 8.98 -9.51 -7.19
C THR A 164 8.57 -8.46 -6.15
N LEU A 165 8.43 -8.91 -4.89
CA LEU A 165 7.95 -8.12 -3.76
C LEU A 165 8.64 -8.60 -2.49
N SER A 166 9.42 -7.71 -1.85
CA SER A 166 10.14 -8.00 -0.60
C SER A 166 9.25 -7.77 0.63
N ASN A 167 9.61 -8.41 1.75
CA ASN A 167 8.99 -8.09 3.04
C ASN A 167 9.26 -6.61 3.39
N VAL A 168 8.27 -5.94 3.98
CA VAL A 168 8.38 -4.56 4.43
C VAL A 168 8.27 -4.53 5.94
N ASN A 169 9.28 -3.97 6.62
CA ASN A 169 9.20 -3.64 8.05
C ASN A 169 8.66 -2.22 8.20
N ALA A 170 7.66 -2.02 9.05
CA ALA A 170 7.05 -0.71 9.28
C ALA A 170 6.71 -0.50 10.76
N LYS A 171 6.54 0.75 11.18
CA LYS A 171 6.05 1.12 12.51
C LYS A 171 4.67 1.76 12.41
N THR A 172 3.81 1.58 13.41
CA THR A 172 2.49 2.23 13.44
C THR A 172 2.61 3.75 13.26
N ASN A 173 1.68 4.35 12.51
CA ASN A 173 1.62 5.78 12.18
C ASN A 173 2.92 6.34 11.58
N THR A 174 3.73 5.50 10.94
CA THR A 174 4.98 5.89 10.28
C THR A 174 4.94 5.42 8.84
N SER A 175 5.18 6.33 7.90
CA SER A 175 5.13 5.98 6.48
C SER A 175 6.26 5.02 6.10
N CYS A 176 5.91 3.94 5.39
CA CYS A 176 6.83 3.06 4.68
C CYS A 176 6.58 3.12 3.16
N VAL A 177 7.40 2.43 2.38
CA VAL A 177 7.22 2.25 0.93
C VAL A 177 7.10 0.76 0.64
N ILE A 178 6.03 0.38 -0.05
CA ILE A 178 5.83 -0.96 -0.62
C ILE A 178 6.20 -0.84 -2.11
N SER A 179 7.21 -1.58 -2.56
CA SER A 179 7.70 -1.49 -3.94
C SER A 179 7.69 -2.84 -4.62
N ALA A 180 7.09 -2.89 -5.82
CA ALA A 180 7.03 -4.07 -6.67
C ALA A 180 7.89 -3.84 -7.92
N LEU A 181 8.78 -4.78 -8.21
CA LEU A 181 9.58 -4.81 -9.43
C LEU A 181 8.90 -5.75 -10.44
N VAL A 182 8.61 -5.23 -11.62
CA VAL A 182 7.97 -5.93 -12.75
C VAL A 182 8.99 -6.11 -13.87
N LYS A 183 9.33 -7.36 -14.14
CA LYS A 183 10.18 -7.76 -15.26
C LYS A 183 9.40 -8.66 -16.21
N ASP A 184 9.85 -8.77 -17.45
CA ASP A 184 9.46 -9.87 -18.31
C ASP A 184 10.20 -11.17 -17.94
N LYS A 185 9.82 -12.29 -18.56
CA LYS A 185 10.47 -13.59 -18.30
C LYS A 185 11.97 -13.63 -18.66
N ASN A 186 12.46 -12.67 -19.46
CA ASN A 186 13.86 -12.56 -19.86
C ASN A 186 14.64 -11.62 -18.90
N GLY A 187 13.98 -11.10 -17.85
CA GLY A 187 14.57 -10.21 -16.86
C GLY A 187 14.55 -8.72 -17.22
N VAL A 188 13.97 -8.35 -18.38
CA VAL A 188 13.90 -6.95 -18.86
C VAL A 188 12.80 -6.20 -18.11
N LYS A 189 13.08 -4.94 -17.73
CA LYS A 189 12.13 -4.09 -17.02
C LYS A 189 10.91 -3.76 -17.89
N VAL A 190 9.71 -3.90 -17.32
CA VAL A 190 8.44 -3.55 -17.98
C VAL A 190 8.09 -2.08 -17.69
N ASN A 191 7.81 -1.29 -18.73
CA ASN A 191 7.57 0.16 -18.63
C ASN A 191 6.14 0.55 -19.04
N GLU A 192 5.16 -0.34 -18.84
CA GLU A 192 3.75 -0.07 -19.09
C GLU A 192 2.83 -0.88 -18.15
N GLY A 193 1.56 -0.48 -18.06
CA GLY A 193 0.56 -1.11 -17.21
C GLY A 193 0.63 -0.63 -15.76
N THR A 194 -0.05 -1.36 -14.87
CA THR A 194 -0.20 -1.00 -13.46
C THR A 194 -0.04 -2.19 -12.53
N VAL A 195 0.41 -1.95 -11.30
CA VAL A 195 0.33 -2.87 -10.17
C VAL A 195 -0.78 -2.44 -9.23
N VAL A 196 -1.70 -3.35 -8.93
CA VAL A 196 -2.66 -3.21 -7.83
C VAL A 196 -2.03 -3.76 -6.56
N PHE A 197 -1.93 -2.93 -5.53
CA PHE A 197 -1.47 -3.33 -4.20
C PHE A 197 -2.66 -3.69 -3.31
N LYS A 198 -2.51 -4.78 -2.55
CA LYS A 198 -3.51 -5.25 -1.58
C LYS A 198 -2.88 -5.50 -0.20
N ILE A 199 -3.68 -5.30 0.84
CA ILE A 199 -3.40 -5.68 2.24
C ILE A 199 -4.45 -6.70 2.66
N ASN A 200 -4.05 -7.89 3.08
CA ASN A 200 -4.95 -8.99 3.46
C ASN A 200 -6.08 -9.22 2.41
N GLY A 201 -5.75 -9.19 1.12
CA GLY A 201 -6.70 -9.34 0.01
C GLY A 201 -7.47 -8.08 -0.40
N VAL A 202 -7.59 -7.06 0.46
CA VAL A 202 -8.28 -5.79 0.18
C VAL A 202 -7.39 -4.87 -0.65
N SER A 203 -7.91 -4.35 -1.77
CA SER A 203 -7.17 -3.39 -2.63
C SER A 203 -7.00 -2.06 -1.91
N ILE A 204 -5.77 -1.54 -1.85
CA ILE A 204 -5.46 -0.25 -1.22
C ILE A 204 -5.03 0.84 -2.21
N SER A 205 -4.46 0.47 -3.37
CA SER A 205 -4.07 1.41 -4.42
C SER A 205 -3.75 0.70 -5.74
N GLN A 206 -3.74 1.44 -6.84
CA GLN A 206 -3.26 1.01 -8.15
C GLN A 206 -2.23 2.02 -8.66
N VAL A 207 -1.02 1.55 -8.98
CA VAL A 207 0.14 2.39 -9.30
C VAL A 207 0.68 2.02 -10.69
N LYS A 208 1.02 3.02 -11.51
CA LYS A 208 1.64 2.81 -12.83
C LYS A 208 3.04 2.19 -12.68
N VAL A 209 3.43 1.32 -13.60
CA VAL A 209 4.80 0.78 -13.67
C VAL A 209 5.67 1.73 -14.50
N VAL A 210 6.74 2.24 -13.89
CA VAL A 210 7.72 3.13 -14.53
C VAL A 210 9.12 2.55 -14.29
N ASN A 211 9.94 2.40 -15.33
CA ASN A 211 11.29 1.83 -15.25
C ASN A 211 11.35 0.47 -14.52
N GLY A 212 10.35 -0.38 -14.77
CA GLY A 212 10.18 -1.68 -14.12
C GLY A 212 9.60 -1.63 -12.71
N VAL A 213 9.27 -0.46 -12.14
CA VAL A 213 8.92 -0.34 -10.72
C VAL A 213 7.54 0.31 -10.55
N ALA A 214 6.76 -0.22 -9.60
CA ALA A 214 5.60 0.46 -9.03
C ALA A 214 5.82 0.59 -7.52
N SER A 215 5.71 1.80 -6.98
CA SER A 215 5.96 2.08 -5.56
C SER A 215 4.80 2.81 -4.91
N LEU A 216 4.36 2.31 -3.75
CA LEU A 216 3.27 2.85 -2.96
C LEU A 216 3.77 3.33 -1.60
N LYS A 217 3.53 4.60 -1.30
CA LYS A 217 3.69 5.15 0.05
C LYS A 217 2.50 4.69 0.90
N TYR A 218 2.76 4.02 2.03
CA TYR A 218 1.73 3.46 2.91
C TYR A 218 2.02 3.80 4.37
N THR A 219 0.99 3.97 5.20
CA THR A 219 1.13 4.20 6.65
C THR A 219 0.22 3.24 7.40
N PRO A 220 0.75 2.21 8.09
CA PRO A 220 -0.08 1.31 8.89
C PRO A 220 -0.60 2.02 10.14
N LEU A 221 -1.91 2.00 10.36
CA LEU A 221 -2.55 2.63 11.52
C LEU A 221 -2.62 1.65 12.69
N ASN A 222 -2.06 2.04 13.85
CA ASN A 222 -2.28 1.56 15.23
C ASN A 222 -2.64 0.08 15.54
N VAL A 223 -2.37 -0.86 14.64
CA VAL A 223 -2.62 -2.29 14.82
C VAL A 223 -1.34 -3.05 14.49
N VAL A 224 -0.68 -3.59 15.52
CA VAL A 224 0.54 -4.39 15.39
C VAL A 224 0.14 -5.78 14.93
N LYS A 225 0.44 -6.10 13.67
CA LYS A 225 0.15 -7.40 13.08
C LYS A 225 1.07 -7.64 11.89
N ASN A 226 1.26 -8.91 11.55
CA ASN A 226 1.82 -9.31 10.27
C ASN A 226 0.69 -9.36 9.24
N TYR A 227 0.77 -8.52 8.21
CA TYR A 227 -0.19 -8.46 7.11
C TYR A 227 0.40 -9.14 5.88
N THR A 228 -0.46 -9.75 5.07
CA THR A 228 -0.08 -10.16 3.70
C THR A 228 -0.18 -8.94 2.80
N ILE A 229 0.92 -8.58 2.14
CA ILE A 229 0.93 -7.63 1.02
C ILE A 229 0.93 -8.41 -0.29
N THR A 230 0.03 -8.06 -1.20
CA THR A 230 0.03 -8.60 -2.57
C THR A 230 0.31 -7.48 -3.56
N ALA A 231 1.21 -7.71 -4.51
CA ALA A 231 1.36 -6.91 -5.71
C ALA A 231 0.83 -7.70 -6.91
N LYS A 232 -0.17 -7.16 -7.62
CA LYS A 232 -0.76 -7.77 -8.83
C LYS A 232 -0.52 -6.87 -10.04
N TYR A 233 0.36 -7.28 -10.96
CA TYR A 233 0.52 -6.61 -12.24
C TYR A 233 -0.62 -7.02 -13.18
N SER A 234 -1.41 -6.05 -13.64
CA SER A 234 -2.66 -6.32 -14.38
C SER A 234 -2.45 -6.90 -15.79
N GLY A 235 -1.22 -6.89 -16.31
CA GLY A 235 -0.95 -7.18 -17.72
C GLY A 235 -1.33 -6.01 -18.65
N THR A 236 -1.06 -6.18 -19.94
CA THR A 236 -1.40 -5.21 -21.00
C THR A 236 -1.81 -5.92 -22.29
N LYS A 237 -1.89 -5.18 -23.42
CA LYS A 237 -1.99 -5.76 -24.78
C LYS A 237 -0.70 -6.50 -25.21
N ARG A 238 0.41 -6.35 -24.49
CA ARG A 238 1.72 -6.97 -24.80
C ARG A 238 2.19 -7.96 -23.73
N TYR A 239 1.83 -7.73 -22.46
CA TYR A 239 2.31 -8.52 -21.32
C TYR A 239 1.18 -9.28 -20.61
N THR A 240 1.48 -10.47 -20.08
CA THR A 240 0.54 -11.22 -19.22
C THR A 240 0.44 -10.61 -17.82
N TYR A 241 -0.64 -10.96 -17.11
CA TYR A 241 -0.73 -10.79 -15.66
C TYR A 241 0.40 -11.55 -14.94
N SER A 242 0.80 -11.05 -13.77
CA SER A 242 1.57 -11.79 -12.77
C SER A 242 1.36 -11.17 -11.38
N SER A 243 1.63 -11.93 -10.32
CA SER A 243 1.47 -11.44 -8.94
C SER A 243 2.42 -12.09 -7.95
N ARG A 244 2.70 -11.39 -6.86
CA ARG A 244 3.51 -11.88 -5.75
C ARG A 244 2.94 -11.44 -4.40
N ASP A 245 2.91 -12.37 -3.46
CA ASP A 245 2.65 -12.11 -2.04
C ASP A 245 3.95 -11.95 -1.26
N SER A 246 3.90 -11.17 -0.18
CA SER A 246 4.98 -10.94 0.77
C SER A 246 4.40 -10.49 2.11
N LYS A 247 5.24 -10.21 3.12
CA LYS A 247 4.79 -9.78 4.46
C LYS A 247 5.04 -8.29 4.70
N LEU A 248 4.03 -7.60 5.21
CA LEU A 248 4.19 -6.30 5.90
C LEU A 248 4.20 -6.58 7.40
N LEU A 249 5.38 -6.43 8.00
CA LEU A 249 5.66 -6.67 9.42
C LEU A 249 5.54 -5.33 10.15
N VAL A 250 4.43 -5.11 10.86
CA VAL A 250 4.18 -3.85 11.59
C VAL A 250 4.55 -4.02 13.05
N SER A 251 5.46 -3.19 13.58
CA SER A 251 5.74 -3.07 15.02
C SER A 251 5.14 -1.77 15.60
N LEU A 252 5.01 -1.73 16.94
CA LEU A 252 4.50 -0.54 17.63
C LEU A 252 5.52 0.60 17.57
N LYS A 253 5.07 1.82 17.24
CA LYS A 253 5.93 3.01 17.29
C LYS A 253 6.12 3.49 18.73
N VAL A 254 7.34 3.36 19.24
CA VAL A 254 7.82 4.12 20.40
C VAL A 254 8.13 5.56 19.97
N ASN A 255 7.68 6.53 20.75
CA ASN A 255 7.91 7.96 20.57
C ASN A 255 8.65 8.52 21.80
N VAL A 256 9.24 9.71 21.67
CA VAL A 256 9.99 10.39 22.73
C VAL A 256 9.45 11.81 22.91
N LEU A 257 9.29 12.25 24.17
CA LEU A 257 8.94 13.61 24.55
C LEU A 257 10.15 14.26 25.22
N ASN A 258 10.54 15.44 24.71
CA ASN A 258 11.74 16.14 25.13
C ASN A 258 11.43 17.08 26.30
N TRP A 259 11.34 16.51 27.51
CA TRP A 259 11.03 17.25 28.76
C TRP A 259 12.24 17.33 29.71
N ASN A 260 13.47 17.25 29.20
CA ASN A 260 14.72 17.19 29.97
C ASN A 260 14.75 16.07 31.03
N SER A 261 14.00 15.00 30.77
CA SER A 261 13.72 13.88 31.67
C SER A 261 14.58 12.63 31.43
N LYS A 262 15.46 12.66 30.42
CA LYS A 262 16.24 11.51 29.93
C LYS A 262 17.04 10.80 31.02
N GLY A 263 17.17 9.47 30.93
CA GLY A 263 17.90 8.68 31.93
C GLY A 263 18.16 7.23 31.53
N ASN A 264 19.08 6.59 32.24
CA ASN A 264 19.50 5.22 31.95
C ASN A 264 18.70 4.20 32.78
N ILE A 265 17.61 3.67 32.22
CA ILE A 265 16.79 2.64 32.88
C ILE A 265 17.60 1.38 33.26
N LYS A 266 18.69 1.06 32.54
CA LYS A 266 19.55 -0.09 32.85
C LYS A 266 20.47 0.12 34.06
N ALA A 267 20.54 1.33 34.61
CA ALA A 267 21.24 1.60 35.88
C ALA A 267 20.43 1.05 37.07
N ASN A 268 19.11 1.23 37.07
CA ASN A 268 18.20 0.61 38.03
C ASN A 268 18.05 -0.89 37.74
N LYS A 269 18.94 -1.70 38.34
CA LYS A 269 18.98 -3.17 38.14
C LYS A 269 17.70 -3.85 38.59
N ILE A 270 17.10 -3.40 39.68
CA ILE A 270 15.87 -3.99 40.24
C ILE A 270 14.73 -3.85 39.23
N LEU A 271 14.50 -2.65 38.71
CA LEU A 271 13.51 -2.43 37.66
C LEU A 271 13.87 -3.20 36.39
N TYR A 272 15.09 -2.99 35.86
CA TYR A 272 15.51 -3.59 34.58
C TYR A 272 15.35 -5.11 34.56
N ASN A 273 15.72 -5.80 35.65
CA ASN A 273 15.59 -7.25 35.76
C ASN A 273 14.11 -7.70 35.71
N ASN A 274 13.20 -6.92 36.31
CA ASN A 274 11.76 -7.18 36.38
C ASN A 274 10.93 -6.61 35.21
N LEU A 275 11.55 -6.02 34.16
CA LEU A 275 10.83 -5.63 32.94
C LEU A 275 10.57 -6.85 32.04
N THR A 276 9.37 -6.92 31.45
CA THR A 276 9.02 -7.88 30.39
C THR A 276 10.04 -7.81 29.25
N LYS A 277 10.73 -8.91 28.94
CA LYS A 277 11.81 -8.92 27.94
C LYS A 277 11.25 -9.02 26.52
N SER A 278 11.45 -7.98 25.71
CA SER A 278 11.08 -7.96 24.30
C SER A 278 11.89 -6.92 23.52
N SER A 279 11.81 -6.95 22.19
CA SER A 279 12.33 -5.88 21.33
C SER A 279 11.68 -4.54 21.62
N LEU A 280 10.35 -4.51 21.86
CA LEU A 280 9.60 -3.31 22.22
C LEU A 280 10.06 -2.71 23.55
N THR A 281 10.33 -3.54 24.57
CA THR A 281 10.92 -3.08 25.83
C THR A 281 12.31 -2.49 25.64
N ASN A 282 13.15 -3.10 24.78
CA ASN A 282 14.45 -2.52 24.43
C ASN A 282 14.32 -1.18 23.69
N GLU A 283 13.32 -1.02 22.81
CA GLU A 283 13.01 0.28 22.19
C GLU A 283 12.57 1.33 23.23
N LEU A 284 11.71 0.97 24.19
CA LEU A 284 11.30 1.86 25.29
C LEU A 284 12.50 2.32 26.14
N ILE A 285 13.41 1.41 26.48
CA ILE A 285 14.64 1.72 27.24
C ILE A 285 15.58 2.62 26.43
N ASN A 286 15.75 2.35 25.14
CA ASN A 286 16.59 3.16 24.24
C ASN A 286 15.96 4.52 23.89
N ALA A 287 14.65 4.66 24.05
CA ALA A 287 13.93 5.92 23.97
C ALA A 287 14.07 6.73 25.28
N ALA A 288 14.06 6.06 26.43
CA ALA A 288 14.22 6.66 27.76
C ALA A 288 15.56 7.40 27.96
N SER A 289 16.63 6.97 27.28
CA SER A 289 17.92 7.68 27.29
C SER A 289 17.93 8.97 26.48
N LYS A 290 16.86 9.28 25.75
CA LYS A 290 16.69 10.47 24.90
C LYS A 290 15.66 11.45 25.48
N GLY A 291 14.65 10.96 26.18
CA GLY A 291 13.58 11.74 26.82
C GLY A 291 12.50 10.81 27.39
N THR A 292 11.32 11.34 27.72
CA THR A 292 10.19 10.54 28.23
C THR A 292 9.62 9.65 27.11
N PRO A 293 9.71 8.32 27.19
CA PRO A 293 9.21 7.44 26.15
C PRO A 293 7.69 7.26 26.27
N TYR A 294 6.99 7.15 25.14
CA TYR A 294 5.57 6.77 25.15
C TYR A 294 5.16 5.96 23.92
N VAL A 295 4.07 5.22 24.06
CA VAL A 295 3.36 4.57 22.94
C VAL A 295 1.94 5.10 22.83
N CYS A 296 1.36 4.98 21.63
CA CYS A 296 -0.03 5.27 21.34
C CYS A 296 -0.65 4.03 20.69
N LEU A 297 -1.78 3.57 21.23
CA LEU A 297 -2.50 2.36 20.83
C LEU A 297 -3.96 2.73 20.50
N GLY A 298 -4.58 1.97 19.59
CA GLY A 298 -5.99 2.17 19.21
C GLY A 298 -6.23 3.16 18.07
N ASN A 299 -7.42 3.12 17.49
CA ASN A 299 -7.68 3.64 16.14
C ASN A 299 -8.04 5.14 16.08
N GLY A 300 -8.00 5.86 17.20
CA GLY A 300 -8.37 7.29 17.26
C GLY A 300 -9.87 7.57 17.43
N LYS A 301 -10.73 6.54 17.49
CA LYS A 301 -12.19 6.68 17.63
C LYS A 301 -12.67 6.21 19.00
N GLY A 302 -13.36 7.08 19.73
CA GLY A 302 -13.87 6.79 21.08
C GLY A 302 -13.06 7.50 22.16
N ASN A 303 -13.04 6.95 23.38
CA ASN A 303 -12.36 7.55 24.52
C ASN A 303 -10.84 7.62 24.31
N THR A 304 -10.23 8.77 24.59
CA THR A 304 -8.77 8.92 24.71
C THR A 304 -8.40 8.94 26.19
N VAL A 305 -7.54 8.02 26.62
CA VAL A 305 -7.08 7.95 28.02
C VAL A 305 -5.56 7.84 28.12
N PHE A 306 -5.04 8.18 29.30
CA PHE A 306 -3.63 8.12 29.64
C PHE A 306 -3.38 7.13 30.79
N ILE A 307 -2.29 6.37 30.67
CA ILE A 307 -1.71 5.58 31.75
C ILE A 307 -0.27 6.04 31.91
N VAL A 308 0.09 6.46 33.13
CA VAL A 308 1.43 6.96 33.43
C VAL A 308 2.00 6.29 34.67
N SER A 309 3.32 6.11 34.69
CA SER A 309 4.06 5.58 35.85
C SER A 309 5.47 6.15 35.88
N GLY A 310 6.12 6.14 37.05
CA GLY A 310 7.45 6.74 37.21
C GLY A 310 7.43 8.26 37.28
N ILE A 311 6.37 8.84 37.86
CA ILE A 311 6.40 10.18 38.47
C ILE A 311 7.43 10.17 39.61
N HIS A 312 7.38 9.16 40.47
CA HIS A 312 8.49 8.81 41.37
C HIS A 312 9.28 7.65 40.76
N GLY A 313 10.58 7.86 40.55
CA GLY A 313 11.45 6.89 39.92
C GLY A 313 11.68 5.61 40.72
N SER A 314 11.58 5.70 42.05
CA SER A 314 11.74 4.58 42.99
C SER A 314 10.51 3.66 43.10
N GLU A 315 9.40 3.96 42.44
CA GLU A 315 8.16 3.17 42.53
C GLU A 315 8.13 2.14 41.39
N LEU A 316 8.81 1.01 41.59
CA LEU A 316 9.25 0.17 40.47
C LEU A 316 8.17 -0.77 39.94
N SER A 317 7.24 -1.21 40.79
CA SER A 317 6.22 -2.18 40.41
C SER A 317 5.22 -1.64 39.39
N SER A 318 4.81 -0.37 39.52
CA SER A 318 3.94 0.28 38.53
C SER A 318 4.64 0.45 37.19
N GLN A 319 5.92 0.84 37.20
CA GLN A 319 6.73 0.99 35.98
C GLN A 319 6.93 -0.35 35.25
N SER A 320 7.18 -1.45 35.97
CA SER A 320 7.23 -2.80 35.40
C SER A 320 5.86 -3.23 34.84
N ALA A 321 4.78 -3.02 35.59
CA ALA A 321 3.41 -3.32 35.15
C ALA A 321 3.02 -2.54 33.89
N CYS A 322 3.45 -1.29 33.77
CA CYS A 322 3.22 -0.44 32.61
C CYS A 322 3.94 -0.96 31.35
N VAL A 323 5.20 -1.40 31.47
CA VAL A 323 5.93 -2.05 30.37
C VAL A 323 5.28 -3.39 29.99
N LYS A 324 4.82 -4.19 30.97
CA LYS A 324 4.05 -5.41 30.70
C LYS A 324 2.77 -5.10 29.91
N LEU A 325 2.01 -4.09 30.36
CA LEU A 325 0.79 -3.65 29.70
C LEU A 325 1.04 -3.22 28.24
N ILE A 326 2.10 -2.46 27.97
CA ILE A 326 2.46 -2.05 26.60
C ILE A 326 2.71 -3.27 25.70
N ASN A 327 3.41 -4.29 26.21
CA ASN A 327 3.65 -5.52 25.45
C ASN A 327 2.34 -6.27 25.19
N ASP A 328 1.52 -6.48 26.22
CA ASP A 328 0.26 -7.23 26.11
C ASP A 328 -0.77 -6.52 25.20
N LEU A 329 -0.91 -5.20 25.31
CA LEU A 329 -1.85 -4.42 24.49
C LEU A 329 -1.38 -4.22 23.05
N SER A 330 -0.08 -4.40 22.75
CA SER A 330 0.43 -4.19 21.40
C SER A 330 -0.28 -5.07 20.36
N THR A 331 -0.66 -6.30 20.74
CA THR A 331 -1.31 -7.28 19.86
C THR A 331 -2.85 -7.29 19.95
N VAL A 332 -3.45 -6.39 20.73
CA VAL A 332 -4.90 -6.34 21.01
C VAL A 332 -5.57 -5.20 20.24
N ASN A 333 -6.82 -5.41 19.81
CA ASN A 333 -7.62 -4.34 19.21
C ASN A 333 -8.17 -3.42 20.31
N ILE A 334 -7.82 -2.13 20.26
CA ILE A 334 -8.22 -1.14 21.26
C ILE A 334 -9.40 -0.31 20.75
N HIS A 335 -10.46 -0.24 21.55
CA HIS A 335 -11.73 0.43 21.23
C HIS A 335 -11.73 1.92 21.65
N GLY A 336 -10.67 2.63 21.29
CA GLY A 336 -10.42 4.02 21.67
C GLY A 336 -9.02 4.47 21.31
N THR A 337 -8.43 5.32 22.15
CA THR A 337 -7.01 5.68 22.10
C THR A 337 -6.40 5.57 23.49
N VAL A 338 -5.28 4.87 23.62
CA VAL A 338 -4.52 4.76 24.87
C VAL A 338 -3.12 5.32 24.66
N TYR A 339 -2.76 6.34 25.42
CA TYR A 339 -1.39 6.81 25.57
C TYR A 339 -0.79 6.20 26.83
N ILE A 340 0.39 5.58 26.70
CA ILE A 340 1.07 4.93 27.84
C ILE A 340 2.49 5.47 27.98
N ILE A 341 2.80 5.98 29.16
CA ILE A 341 4.11 6.54 29.55
C ILE A 341 4.67 5.67 30.70
N PRO A 342 5.53 4.67 30.42
CA PRO A 342 6.00 3.74 31.45
C PRO A 342 7.02 4.36 32.41
N PHE A 343 7.75 5.38 31.95
CA PHE A 343 8.74 6.11 32.74
C PHE A 343 8.51 7.60 32.47
N VAL A 344 7.73 8.29 33.30
CA VAL A 344 7.48 9.74 33.13
C VAL A 344 8.78 10.53 33.27
N ALA A 345 9.60 10.22 34.28
CA ALA A 345 10.92 10.82 34.48
C ALA A 345 12.05 9.76 34.47
N PRO A 346 12.53 9.33 33.29
CA PRO A 346 13.61 8.34 33.16
C PRO A 346 14.88 8.60 33.99
N SER A 347 15.23 9.86 34.26
CA SER A 347 16.31 10.23 35.18
C SER A 347 16.05 9.79 36.62
N TYR A 348 14.84 10.01 37.14
CA TYR A 348 14.43 9.55 38.46
C TYR A 348 14.39 8.02 38.49
N THR A 349 13.82 7.40 37.45
CA THR A 349 13.72 5.94 37.29
C THR A 349 15.08 5.26 37.30
N GLY A 350 16.03 5.77 36.48
CA GLY A 350 17.38 5.24 36.37
C GLY A 350 18.18 5.36 37.66
N ASN A 351 17.99 6.47 38.39
CA ASN A 351 18.62 6.73 39.70
C ASN A 351 17.86 6.08 40.88
N ASN A 352 16.76 5.37 40.64
CA ASN A 352 15.93 4.71 41.65
C ASN A 352 15.46 5.65 42.79
N THR A 353 15.11 6.91 42.47
CA THR A 353 14.81 7.95 43.46
C THR A 353 13.37 8.49 43.39
N ARG A 354 12.82 8.91 44.53
CA ARG A 354 11.53 9.61 44.63
C ARG A 354 11.65 11.09 44.26
N THR A 355 12.79 11.71 44.58
CA THR A 355 13.07 13.14 44.35
C THR A 355 14.42 13.33 43.66
N LEU A 356 14.57 14.41 42.88
CA LEU A 356 15.86 14.79 42.29
C LEU A 356 16.07 16.28 42.51
N ASN A 357 17.23 16.66 43.04
CA ASN A 357 17.58 18.04 43.41
C ASN A 357 16.51 18.70 44.30
N GLY A 358 15.99 17.96 45.28
CA GLY A 358 14.91 18.40 46.19
C GLY A 358 13.51 18.44 45.57
N ILE A 359 13.36 18.24 44.27
CA ILE A 359 12.06 18.29 43.59
C ILE A 359 11.34 16.95 43.74
N ASN A 360 10.14 16.98 44.33
CA ASN A 360 9.14 15.94 44.20
C ASN A 360 8.26 16.24 42.98
N LEU A 361 8.17 15.30 42.04
CA LEU A 361 7.34 15.47 40.84
C LEU A 361 5.84 15.42 41.14
N ASN A 362 5.40 14.72 42.19
CA ASN A 362 3.98 14.66 42.58
C ASN A 362 3.54 15.80 43.52
N SER A 363 4.24 16.94 43.52
CA SER A 363 3.80 18.18 44.19
C SER A 363 3.98 19.44 43.33
N VAL A 364 4.23 19.26 42.02
CA VAL A 364 4.57 20.35 41.09
C VAL A 364 3.84 20.29 39.74
N ALA A 365 2.78 19.47 39.60
CA ALA A 365 1.98 19.40 38.37
C ALA A 365 1.24 20.72 38.07
N ASN A 366 0.97 21.53 39.09
CA ASN A 366 0.45 22.89 38.97
C ASN A 366 1.49 23.94 38.55
N LYS A 367 2.79 23.63 38.56
CA LYS A 367 3.86 24.56 38.19
C LYS A 367 4.19 24.43 36.71
N LYS A 368 4.01 25.51 35.94
CA LYS A 368 4.21 25.52 34.48
C LYS A 368 5.60 25.00 34.08
N GLY A 369 5.64 24.08 33.13
CA GLY A 369 6.88 23.57 32.51
C GLY A 369 7.60 22.45 33.27
N THR A 370 7.15 22.06 34.46
CA THR A 370 7.65 20.85 35.14
C THR A 370 7.25 19.59 34.38
N ILE A 371 7.95 18.47 34.62
CA ILE A 371 7.66 17.19 33.94
C ILE A 371 6.20 16.77 34.17
N SER A 372 5.68 16.87 35.40
CA SER A 372 4.30 16.53 35.73
C SER A 372 3.28 17.47 35.08
N ASN A 373 3.57 18.78 35.02
CA ASN A 373 2.74 19.73 34.27
C ASN A 373 2.72 19.41 32.76
N ASN A 374 3.85 18.97 32.21
CA ASN A 374 3.96 18.55 30.82
C ASN A 374 3.16 17.26 30.52
N VAL A 375 3.01 16.34 31.49
CA VAL A 375 2.09 15.19 31.37
C VAL A 375 0.64 15.67 31.24
N TYR A 376 0.18 16.56 32.12
CA TYR A 376 -1.17 17.16 32.00
C TYR A 376 -1.36 17.87 30.65
N ASN A 377 -0.40 18.73 30.26
CA ASN A 377 -0.48 19.48 29.00
C ASN A 377 -0.53 18.53 27.79
N PHE A 378 0.19 17.42 27.83
CA PHE A 378 0.15 16.40 26.79
C PHE A 378 -1.21 15.67 26.75
N ALA A 379 -1.74 15.25 27.90
CA ALA A 379 -3.09 14.67 28.00
C ALA A 379 -4.17 15.63 27.46
N LYS A 380 -4.13 16.90 27.87
CA LYS A 380 -4.99 17.98 27.36
C LYS A 380 -4.86 18.14 25.84
N SER A 381 -3.64 18.14 25.30
CA SER A 381 -3.39 18.26 23.84
C SER A 381 -3.99 17.11 23.02
N LYS A 382 -4.27 15.96 23.65
CA LYS A 382 -4.90 14.79 23.03
C LYS A 382 -6.38 14.66 23.37
N LYS A 383 -6.97 15.67 24.02
CA LYS A 383 -8.37 15.66 24.49
C LYS A 383 -8.67 14.42 25.33
N ALA A 384 -7.75 14.07 26.23
CA ALA A 384 -7.92 12.93 27.12
C ALA A 384 -9.13 13.15 28.03
N VAL A 385 -10.02 12.14 28.11
CA VAL A 385 -11.14 12.15 29.06
C VAL A 385 -10.69 11.71 30.46
N ALA A 386 -9.59 10.96 30.54
CA ALA A 386 -9.08 10.41 31.80
C ALA A 386 -7.57 10.14 31.81
N LEU A 387 -7.00 10.12 33.02
CA LEU A 387 -5.61 9.76 33.29
C LEU A 387 -5.51 8.89 34.55
N GLY A 388 -4.88 7.72 34.45
CA GLY A 388 -4.49 6.91 35.60
C GLY A 388 -3.02 7.13 35.92
N ASP A 389 -2.73 7.56 37.15
CA ASP A 389 -1.37 7.76 37.65
C ASP A 389 -1.00 6.60 38.59
N PHE A 390 0.00 5.80 38.21
CA PHE A 390 0.28 4.52 38.85
C PHE A 390 1.57 4.57 39.68
N HIS A 391 1.39 4.40 40.99
CA HIS A 391 2.36 4.63 42.04
C HIS A 391 2.61 3.35 42.89
N CYS A 392 3.50 3.46 43.87
CA CYS A 392 3.72 2.45 44.90
C CYS A 392 3.78 3.08 46.30
N THR A 393 3.11 2.45 47.27
CA THR A 393 3.13 2.89 48.67
C THR A 393 3.94 1.94 49.55
N MET A 394 4.79 2.51 50.40
CA MET A 394 5.62 1.74 51.31
C MET A 394 4.80 1.13 52.47
N PRO A 395 5.06 -0.12 52.90
CA PRO A 395 4.49 -0.67 54.12
C PRO A 395 4.69 0.27 55.31
N GLY A 396 3.64 0.53 56.09
CA GLY A 396 3.67 1.46 57.22
C GLY A 396 3.64 2.95 56.86
N GLY A 397 3.74 3.32 55.58
CA GLY A 397 3.47 4.68 55.12
C GLY A 397 1.98 4.93 54.87
N GLU A 398 1.66 6.09 54.32
CA GLU A 398 0.31 6.42 53.87
C GLU A 398 0.16 6.10 52.37
N PRO A 399 -0.87 5.33 51.92
CA PRO A 399 -1.86 4.60 52.72
C PRO A 399 -1.34 3.23 53.23
N GLY A 400 -0.14 2.80 52.84
CA GLY A 400 0.53 1.59 53.36
C GLY A 400 -0.08 0.27 52.91
N ARG A 401 -1.03 0.32 51.95
CA ARG A 401 -1.84 -0.79 51.44
C ARG A 401 -2.25 -0.51 50.00
N ASP A 402 -2.61 -1.55 49.26
CA ASP A 402 -3.15 -1.39 47.90
C ASP A 402 -4.39 -0.48 47.93
N ALA A 403 -4.34 0.64 47.22
CA ALA A 403 -5.39 1.66 47.26
C ALA A 403 -5.59 2.34 45.90
N VAL A 404 -6.77 2.91 45.71
CA VAL A 404 -7.07 3.80 44.58
C VAL A 404 -7.63 5.09 45.15
N PHE A 405 -6.99 6.19 44.81
CA PHE A 405 -7.31 7.52 45.27
C PHE A 405 -8.19 8.22 44.23
N GLY A 406 -9.04 9.12 44.70
CA GLY A 406 -9.78 10.03 43.84
C GLY A 406 -10.53 11.07 44.66
N SER A 407 -11.34 11.87 43.99
CA SER A 407 -12.05 12.99 44.61
C SER A 407 -13.49 13.13 44.11
N TYR A 408 -14.36 13.72 44.95
CA TYR A 408 -15.73 14.05 44.55
C TYR A 408 -15.81 15.37 43.78
N LYS A 409 -14.98 16.38 44.12
CA LYS A 409 -15.00 17.72 43.52
C LYS A 409 -13.65 18.08 42.89
N PRO A 410 -13.62 18.73 41.71
CA PRO A 410 -14.78 19.12 40.90
C PRO A 410 -15.32 17.97 40.03
N THR A 411 -14.57 16.87 39.89
CA THR A 411 -14.88 15.79 38.94
C THR A 411 -15.30 14.51 39.65
N ALA A 412 -16.60 14.37 39.93
CA ALA A 412 -17.16 13.18 40.59
C ALA A 412 -16.90 11.84 39.86
N GLY A 413 -16.52 11.90 38.57
CA GLY A 413 -16.01 10.75 37.83
C GLY A 413 -14.77 10.12 38.45
N SER A 414 -13.92 10.88 39.16
CA SER A 414 -12.73 10.38 39.86
C SER A 414 -13.11 9.45 41.01
N ALA A 415 -14.01 9.87 41.89
CA ALA A 415 -14.58 9.03 42.94
C ALA A 415 -15.20 7.74 42.38
N THR A 416 -15.97 7.81 41.29
CA THR A 416 -16.59 6.62 40.66
C THR A 416 -15.56 5.68 40.05
N LEU A 417 -14.55 6.21 39.37
CA LEU A 417 -13.44 5.44 38.80
C LEU A 417 -12.59 4.77 39.89
N SER A 418 -12.32 5.47 41.00
CA SER A 418 -11.62 4.92 42.17
C SER A 418 -12.38 3.72 42.74
N LYS A 419 -13.68 3.86 43.03
CA LYS A 419 -14.55 2.77 43.52
C LYS A 419 -14.54 1.57 42.57
N TYR A 420 -14.65 1.82 41.25
CA TYR A 420 -14.64 0.75 40.25
C TYR A 420 -13.33 -0.04 40.23
N ILE A 421 -12.17 0.64 40.14
CA ILE A 421 -10.87 -0.04 40.09
C ILE A 421 -10.64 -0.78 41.40
N ALA A 422 -10.86 -0.13 42.54
CA ALA A 422 -10.68 -0.72 43.87
C ALA A 422 -11.49 -2.00 44.05
N GLY A 423 -12.77 -1.99 43.65
CA GLY A 423 -13.65 -3.16 43.67
C GLY A 423 -13.21 -4.27 42.72
N LYS A 424 -12.65 -3.94 41.54
CA LYS A 424 -12.12 -4.93 40.59
C LYS A 424 -10.76 -5.52 41.00
N THR A 425 -9.98 -4.84 41.86
CA THR A 425 -8.63 -5.28 42.24
C THR A 425 -8.49 -5.78 43.68
N GLY A 426 -9.55 -5.72 44.48
CA GLY A 426 -9.50 -6.02 45.91
C GLY A 426 -8.54 -5.05 46.61
N SER A 427 -8.77 -3.75 46.42
CA SER A 427 -7.97 -2.65 46.95
C SER A 427 -8.86 -1.68 47.74
N SER A 428 -8.27 -0.87 48.61
CA SER A 428 -9.02 0.22 49.26
C SER A 428 -9.41 1.29 48.24
N SER A 429 -10.61 1.86 48.34
CA SER A 429 -10.92 3.14 47.69
C SER A 429 -10.79 4.23 48.74
N ILE A 430 -9.93 5.22 48.50
CA ILE A 430 -9.78 6.41 49.34
C ILE A 430 -10.27 7.59 48.50
N ILE A 431 -11.24 8.34 49.02
CA ILE A 431 -11.93 9.38 48.25
C ILE A 431 -12.00 10.65 49.08
N TYR A 432 -11.36 11.69 48.57
CA TYR A 432 -11.31 13.00 49.17
C TYR A 432 -12.49 13.87 48.72
N ASN A 433 -12.89 14.84 49.54
CA ASN A 433 -14.02 15.72 49.23
C ASN A 433 -13.70 16.62 48.00
N ARG A 434 -12.47 17.11 47.90
CA ARG A 434 -12.02 18.04 46.85
C ARG A 434 -10.57 17.76 46.47
N ALA A 435 -10.33 17.62 45.18
CA ALA A 435 -9.00 17.51 44.59
C ALA A 435 -8.08 18.66 45.02
N GLY A 436 -6.86 18.31 45.40
CA GLY A 436 -5.76 19.21 45.74
C GLY A 436 -5.78 19.72 47.17
N THR A 437 -6.62 19.14 48.04
CA THR A 437 -6.65 19.49 49.47
C THR A 437 -5.54 18.73 50.21
N GLU A 438 -5.45 17.41 50.01
CA GLU A 438 -4.52 16.52 50.70
C GLU A 438 -3.16 16.40 49.99
N TYR A 439 -3.15 16.42 48.64
CA TYR A 439 -1.92 16.34 47.83
C TYR A 439 -1.79 17.53 46.85
N PRO A 440 -1.73 18.78 47.33
CA PRO A 440 -1.67 19.97 46.48
C PRO A 440 -0.50 19.91 45.47
N GLY A 441 -0.84 19.98 44.19
CA GLY A 441 0.13 19.89 43.09
C GLY A 441 0.46 18.46 42.64
N SER A 442 -0.23 17.43 43.15
CA SER A 442 -0.19 16.08 42.58
C SER A 442 -0.70 16.08 41.13
N LEU A 443 -0.26 15.11 40.32
CA LEU A 443 -0.70 15.01 38.93
C LEU A 443 -2.19 14.65 38.83
N GLU A 444 -2.68 13.73 39.67
CA GLU A 444 -4.09 13.36 39.73
C GLU A 444 -4.99 14.55 40.09
N ASP A 445 -4.68 15.25 41.19
CA ASP A 445 -5.47 16.40 41.62
C ASP A 445 -5.46 17.51 40.58
N TYR A 446 -4.29 17.81 40.02
CA TYR A 446 -4.18 18.86 39.01
C TYR A 446 -4.94 18.52 37.73
N CYS A 447 -4.98 17.24 37.34
CA CYS A 447 -5.81 16.79 36.22
C CYS A 447 -7.31 16.90 36.54
N ASN A 448 -7.76 16.47 37.73
CA ASN A 448 -9.16 16.57 38.16
C ASN A 448 -9.62 18.03 38.29
N LEU A 449 -8.82 18.90 38.90
CA LEU A 449 -9.05 20.35 38.98
C LEU A 449 -9.20 21.01 37.59
N ASN A 450 -8.61 20.41 36.55
CA ASN A 450 -8.63 20.90 35.17
C ASN A 450 -9.36 19.94 34.20
N SER A 451 -10.41 19.28 34.69
CA SER A 451 -11.41 18.54 33.90
C SER A 451 -10.93 17.28 33.16
N ILE A 452 -9.83 16.66 33.59
CA ILE A 452 -9.43 15.31 33.13
C ILE A 452 -9.65 14.32 34.29
N THR A 453 -10.59 13.40 34.14
CA THR A 453 -10.98 12.46 35.20
C THR A 453 -9.81 11.57 35.60
N SER A 454 -9.31 11.72 36.82
CA SER A 454 -8.03 11.09 37.21
C SER A 454 -8.11 10.34 38.53
N VAL A 455 -7.22 9.36 38.69
CA VAL A 455 -7.06 8.53 39.90
C VAL A 455 -5.58 8.20 40.10
N THR A 456 -5.12 8.22 41.35
CA THR A 456 -3.83 7.67 41.75
C THR A 456 -4.03 6.22 42.18
N CYS A 457 -3.25 5.28 41.66
CA CYS A 457 -3.35 3.85 41.95
C CYS A 457 -2.08 3.37 42.64
N GLU A 458 -2.20 3.04 43.93
CA GLU A 458 -1.10 2.66 44.82
C GLU A 458 -1.03 1.13 45.02
N VAL A 459 0.15 0.55 44.84
CA VAL A 459 0.41 -0.85 45.22
C VAL A 459 1.42 -0.95 46.36
N LYS A 460 1.18 -1.86 47.32
CA LYS A 460 2.03 -1.98 48.51
C LYS A 460 3.39 -2.61 48.17
N THR A 461 4.44 -1.80 48.16
CA THR A 461 5.84 -2.23 48.04
C THR A 461 6.77 -1.14 48.56
N ALA A 462 7.89 -1.50 49.20
CA ALA A 462 8.85 -0.51 49.67
C ALA A 462 9.49 0.22 48.48
N HIS A 463 9.75 1.53 48.64
CA HIS A 463 10.43 2.33 47.63
C HIS A 463 11.78 1.71 47.24
N GLY A 464 12.08 1.75 45.95
CA GLY A 464 13.29 1.17 45.36
C GLY A 464 13.26 -0.34 45.18
N THR A 465 12.17 -1.02 45.57
CA THR A 465 12.02 -2.48 45.53
C THR A 465 10.76 -2.92 44.75
N ILE A 466 10.65 -4.23 44.51
CA ILE A 466 9.44 -4.86 43.94
C ILE A 466 9.03 -6.03 44.84
N ALA A 467 7.94 -5.86 45.58
CA ALA A 467 7.34 -6.93 46.38
C ALA A 467 6.63 -7.98 45.49
N LYS A 468 6.60 -9.24 45.93
CA LYS A 468 5.90 -10.34 45.24
C LYS A 468 4.42 -9.98 45.00
N GLY A 469 3.94 -10.11 43.76
CA GLY A 469 2.55 -9.82 43.39
C GLY A 469 2.21 -8.34 43.15
N SER A 470 3.11 -7.40 43.47
CA SER A 470 2.83 -5.96 43.34
C SER A 470 2.76 -5.49 41.87
N VAL A 471 3.56 -6.11 40.98
CA VAL A 471 3.48 -5.87 39.52
C VAL A 471 2.13 -6.35 38.98
N GLU A 472 1.70 -7.55 39.36
CA GLU A 472 0.42 -8.15 38.95
C GLU A 472 -0.76 -7.34 39.48
N LYS A 473 -0.67 -6.80 40.70
CA LYS A 473 -1.68 -5.90 41.27
C LYS A 473 -1.79 -4.60 40.48
N SER A 474 -0.68 -3.92 40.20
CA SER A 474 -0.69 -2.66 39.43
C SER A 474 -1.18 -2.90 38.00
N TYR A 475 -0.75 -3.98 37.37
CA TYR A 475 -1.24 -4.40 36.05
C TYR A 475 -2.77 -4.65 36.04
N LYS A 476 -3.33 -5.26 37.10
CA LYS A 476 -4.79 -5.41 37.26
C LYS A 476 -5.50 -4.06 37.45
N MET A 477 -4.90 -3.10 38.15
CA MET A 477 -5.45 -1.74 38.28
C MET A 477 -5.47 -1.03 36.92
N MET A 478 -4.37 -1.10 36.17
CA MET A 478 -4.27 -0.54 34.81
C MET A 478 -5.31 -1.15 33.85
N LYS A 479 -5.46 -2.48 33.85
CA LYS A 479 -6.53 -3.14 33.07
C LYS A 479 -7.92 -2.72 33.51
N SER A 480 -8.16 -2.55 34.80
CA SER A 480 -9.47 -2.10 35.31
C SER A 480 -9.78 -0.67 34.90
N PHE A 481 -8.78 0.23 34.92
CA PHE A 481 -8.90 1.59 34.36
C PHE A 481 -9.29 1.56 32.87
N LEU A 482 -8.65 0.73 32.04
CA LEU A 482 -8.99 0.60 30.62
C LEU A 482 -10.37 0.00 30.38
N ALA A 483 -10.76 -1.01 31.17
CA ALA A 483 -12.06 -1.66 31.07
C ALA A 483 -13.22 -0.73 31.44
N TYR A 484 -13.03 0.18 32.42
CA TYR A 484 -14.01 1.21 32.77
C TYR A 484 -14.38 2.09 31.56
N TYR A 485 -13.39 2.47 30.76
CA TYR A 485 -13.58 3.26 29.53
C TYR A 485 -13.93 2.41 28.29
N LYS A 486 -14.16 1.10 28.46
CA LYS A 486 -14.52 0.12 27.41
C LYS A 486 -13.49 0.01 26.28
N LEU A 487 -12.20 0.10 26.63
CA LEU A 487 -11.09 0.15 25.67
C LEU A 487 -10.51 -1.21 25.31
N ILE A 488 -10.71 -2.21 26.17
CA ILE A 488 -10.22 -3.59 26.10
C ILE A 488 -11.30 -4.58 26.55
#